data_AF-A0A5B9EF03-F1
#
_entry.id   AF-A0A5B9EF03-F1
#
_cell.length_a   1.000
_cell.length_b   1.000
_cell.length_c   1.000
_cell.angle_alpha   90.00
_cell.angle_beta   90.00
_cell.angle_gamma   90.00
#
_symmetry.space_group_name_H-M   'P 1'
#
loop_
_entity.id
_entity.type
_entity.pdbx_description
1 polymer ?
#
loop_
_entity_poly.entity_id
_entity_poly.type
_entity_poly.pdbx_seq_one_letter_code
_entity_poly.pdbx_strand_id
1 'polypeptide(L)'
;MELNKIRNLSDTELKTEADKASEQLFRLKFQRSLGNNEGVKKLRGLKKDVARLKTISRERQLGVRGAAAVEASAEPVKAKKAAKKATKKAAKKD
;
A
#
# COMPACT_ATOMS: atom_id res chain seq x y z
N MET A 1 -11.50 11.27 3.96
CA MET A 1 -10.97 11.22 5.34
C MET A 1 -10.14 12.45 5.65
N GLU A 2 -10.14 12.86 6.93
CA GLU A 2 -9.30 13.93 7.46
C GLU A 2 -7.87 13.45 7.72
N LEU A 3 -6.87 14.26 7.36
CA LEU A 3 -5.44 13.90 7.48
C LEU A 3 -5.01 13.61 8.93
N ASN A 4 -5.54 14.38 9.89
CA ASN A 4 -5.21 14.21 11.31
C ASN A 4 -5.65 12.84 11.84
N LYS A 5 -6.83 12.37 11.41
CA LYS A 5 -7.32 11.03 11.79
C LYS A 5 -6.40 9.93 11.26
N ILE A 6 -5.91 10.08 10.04
CA ILE A 6 -5.01 9.09 9.42
C ILE A 6 -3.66 9.04 10.18
N ARG A 7 -3.14 10.18 10.63
CA ARG A 7 -1.89 10.23 11.38
C ARG A 7 -1.97 9.61 12.78
N ASN A 8 -3.16 9.59 13.38
CA ASN A 8 -3.37 9.01 14.70
C ASN A 8 -3.54 7.49 14.69
N LEU A 9 -3.71 6.87 13.51
CA LEU A 9 -3.82 5.41 13.37
C LEU A 9 -2.47 4.72 13.59
N SER A 10 -2.49 3.50 14.12
CA SER A 10 -1.31 2.64 14.19
C SER A 10 -0.87 2.13 12.80
N ASP A 11 0.35 1.60 12.69
CA ASP A 11 0.89 1.12 11.40
C ASP A 11 0.11 -0.07 10.82
N THR A 12 -0.42 -0.94 11.68
CA THR A 12 -1.25 -2.08 11.29
C THR A 12 -2.61 -1.62 10.81
N GLU A 13 -3.25 -0.71 11.54
CA GLU A 13 -4.53 -0.12 11.16
C GLU A 13 -4.44 0.65 9.86
N LEU A 14 -3.38 1.44 9.65
CA LEU A 14 -3.12 2.15 8.39
C LEU A 14 -3.10 1.21 7.19
N LYS A 15 -2.46 0.04 7.31
CA LYS A 15 -2.44 -0.97 6.24
C LYS A 15 -3.84 -1.54 6.01
N THR A 16 -4.52 -1.95 7.08
CA THR A 16 -5.86 -2.54 6.96
C THR A 16 -6.87 -1.57 6.34
N GLU A 17 -6.78 -0.29 6.69
CA GLU A 17 -7.68 0.74 6.17
C GLU A 17 -7.35 1.09 4.71
N ALA A 18 -6.05 1.06 4.35
CA ALA A 18 -5.63 1.20 2.96
C ALA A 18 -6.15 0.06 2.09
N ASP A 19 -6.13 -1.18 2.60
CA ASP A 19 -6.61 -2.35 1.88
C ASP A 19 -8.14 -2.30 1.69
N LYS A 20 -8.89 -2.02 2.75
CA LYS A 20 -10.35 -1.81 2.68
C LYS A 20 -10.73 -0.71 1.69
N ALA A 21 -10.08 0.44 1.77
CA ALA A 21 -10.34 1.57 0.86
C ALA A 21 -9.97 1.21 -0.60
N SER A 22 -8.94 0.37 -0.81
CA SER A 22 -8.56 -0.12 -2.12
C SER A 22 -9.58 -1.08 -2.72
N GLU A 23 -10.16 -1.97 -1.91
CA GLU A 23 -11.21 -2.90 -2.31
C GLU A 23 -12.50 -2.16 -2.68
N GLN A 24 -12.90 -1.18 -1.88
CA GLN A 24 -14.03 -0.29 -2.19
C GLN A 24 -13.82 0.47 -3.51
N LEU A 25 -12.59 0.95 -3.73
CA LEU A 25 -12.21 1.63 -4.96
C LEU A 25 -12.20 0.68 -6.18
N PHE A 26 -11.83 -0.58 -6.00
CA PHE A 26 -11.94 -1.62 -7.03
C PHE A 26 -13.41 -1.89 -7.38
N ARG A 27 -14.27 -2.11 -6.37
CA ARG A 27 -15.72 -2.30 -6.58
C ARG A 27 -16.36 -1.14 -7.35
N LEU A 28 -16.07 0.10 -6.96
CA LEU A 28 -16.59 1.29 -7.66
C LEU A 28 -16.04 1.44 -9.08
N LYS A 29 -14.77 1.07 -9.32
CA LYS A 29 -14.22 1.01 -10.69
C LYS A 29 -14.93 -0.04 -11.54
N PHE A 30 -15.22 -1.20 -10.95
CA PHE A 30 -15.93 -2.28 -11.63
C PHE A 30 -17.36 -1.87 -11.97
N GLN A 31 -18.10 -1.31 -11.02
CA GLN A 31 -19.45 -0.76 -11.25
C GLN A 31 -19.46 0.33 -12.33
N ARG A 32 -18.45 1.21 -12.33
CA ARG A 32 -18.29 2.22 -13.38
C ARG A 32 -18.00 1.60 -14.75
N SER A 33 -17.23 0.51 -14.79
CA SER A 33 -16.95 -0.23 -16.02
C SER A 33 -18.21 -0.88 -16.60
N LEU A 34 -19.18 -1.24 -15.74
CA LEU A 34 -20.49 -1.75 -16.14
C LEU A 34 -21.47 -0.65 -16.57
N GLY A 35 -21.04 0.62 -16.59
CA GLY A 35 -21.86 1.76 -17.00
C GLY A 35 -22.63 2.45 -15.85
N ASN A 36 -22.60 1.89 -14.63
CA ASN A 36 -23.22 2.57 -13.48
C ASN A 36 -22.33 3.74 -13.02
N ASN A 37 -22.83 4.97 -13.15
CA ASN A 37 -22.13 6.19 -12.71
C ASN A 37 -22.57 6.69 -11.33
N GLU A 38 -23.37 5.93 -10.60
CA GLU A 38 -23.65 6.21 -9.21
C GLU A 38 -22.36 6.22 -8.38
N GLY A 39 -22.10 7.30 -7.65
CA GLY A 39 -20.93 7.37 -6.77
C GLY A 39 -19.62 7.81 -7.44
N VAL A 40 -19.63 8.38 -8.65
CA VAL A 40 -18.42 9.00 -9.27
C VAL A 40 -17.78 10.06 -8.36
N LYS A 41 -18.59 10.82 -7.60
CA LYS A 41 -18.08 11.75 -6.58
C LYS A 41 -17.31 11.03 -5.46
N LYS A 42 -17.79 9.86 -5.02
CA LYS A 42 -17.13 9.03 -3.99
C LYS A 42 -15.81 8.45 -4.50
N LEU A 43 -15.72 8.12 -5.80
CA LEU A 43 -14.49 7.61 -6.42
C LEU A 43 -13.30 8.59 -6.25
N ARG A 44 -13.53 9.90 -6.41
CA ARG A 44 -12.49 10.92 -6.21
C ARG A 44 -12.06 11.02 -4.75
N GLY A 45 -13.01 10.93 -3.81
CA GLY A 45 -12.73 10.91 -2.37
C GLY A 45 -11.87 9.70 -1.97
N LEU A 46 -12.31 8.50 -2.35
CA LEU A 46 -11.60 7.25 -2.05
C LEU A 46 -10.20 7.20 -2.66
N LYS A 47 -10.00 7.71 -3.88
CA LYS A 47 -8.66 7.85 -4.48
C LYS A 47 -7.73 8.69 -3.61
N LYS A 48 -8.20 9.82 -3.11
CA LYS A 48 -7.42 10.69 -2.22
C LYS A 48 -7.14 10.02 -0.89
N ASP A 49 -8.10 9.30 -0.33
CA ASP A 49 -7.94 8.61 0.95
C ASP A 49 -6.91 7.48 0.86
N VAL A 50 -6.96 6.63 -0.17
CA VAL A 50 -5.93 5.61 -0.43
C VAL A 50 -4.55 6.23 -0.62
N ALA A 51 -4.45 7.34 -1.36
CA ALA A 51 -3.18 8.03 -1.55
C ALA A 51 -2.61 8.54 -0.22
N ARG A 52 -3.42 9.21 0.61
CA ARG A 52 -2.99 9.72 1.92
C ARG A 52 -2.53 8.62 2.86
N LEU A 53 -3.28 7.51 2.94
CA LEU A 53 -2.93 6.35 3.76
C LEU A 53 -1.56 5.77 3.36
N LYS A 54 -1.35 5.57 2.05
CA LYS A 54 -0.08 5.06 1.53
C LYS A 54 1.08 6.04 1.71
N THR A 55 0.83 7.35 1.53
CA THR A 55 1.84 8.38 1.76
C THR A 55 2.29 8.40 3.21
N ILE A 56 1.36 8.39 4.18
CA ILE A 56 1.73 8.41 5.61
C ILE A 56 2.46 7.13 6.00
N SER A 57 2.02 5.97 5.52
CA SER A 57 2.75 4.71 5.72
C SER A 57 4.18 4.78 5.16
N ARG A 58 4.36 5.42 3.99
CA ARG A 58 5.68 5.60 3.37
C ARG A 58 6.53 6.66 4.09
N GLU A 59 5.93 7.75 4.55
CA GLU A 59 6.60 8.78 5.36
C GLU A 59 7.13 8.18 6.67
N ARG A 60 6.37 7.30 7.32
CA ARG A 60 6.81 6.57 8.52
C ARG A 60 7.99 5.64 8.22
N GLN A 61 7.94 4.89 7.12
CA GLN A 61 9.07 4.04 6.69
C GLN A 61 10.34 4.83 6.37
N LEU A 62 10.21 6.05 5.86
CA LEU A 62 11.35 6.89 5.47
C LEU A 62 11.82 7.84 6.58
N GLY A 63 11.09 7.96 7.69
CA GLY A 63 11.42 8.86 8.80
C GLY A 63 11.31 10.35 8.47
N VAL A 64 10.78 10.73 7.31
CA VAL A 64 10.79 12.11 6.79
C VAL A 64 9.81 13.03 7.54
N ARG A 65 8.85 12.47 8.28
CA ARG A 65 7.78 13.26 8.91
C ARG A 65 7.24 12.67 10.23
N GLY A 66 8.14 12.10 11.02
CA GLY A 66 7.86 11.26 12.19
C GLY A 66 6.65 11.66 13.06
N ALA A 67 5.80 10.68 13.35
CA ALA A 67 5.53 10.40 14.74
C ALA A 67 6.78 9.69 15.28
N ALA A 68 7.23 10.08 16.46
CA ALA A 68 8.52 9.73 17.04
C ALA A 68 8.87 8.23 16.95
N ALA A 69 10.17 7.96 16.86
CA ALA A 69 10.80 6.67 16.96
C ALA A 69 10.17 5.79 18.04
N VAL A 70 9.36 4.82 17.62
CA VAL A 70 9.07 3.63 18.43
C VAL A 70 9.10 2.45 17.46
N GLU A 71 10.07 1.56 17.73
CA GLU A 71 10.26 0.21 17.16
C GLU A 71 11.00 0.13 15.82
N ALA A 72 12.31 0.40 15.92
CA ALA A 72 13.29 -0.33 15.15
C ALA A 72 13.24 -1.82 15.53
N SER A 73 12.50 -2.65 14.80
CA SER A 73 12.81 -4.09 14.57
C SER A 73 11.73 -4.76 13.71
N ALA A 74 12.01 -4.92 12.40
CA ALA A 74 11.70 -6.13 11.62
C ALA A 74 12.03 -5.90 10.13
N GLU A 75 13.33 -5.81 9.88
CA GLU A 75 14.07 -6.47 8.81
C GLU A 75 13.68 -6.39 7.31
N PRO A 76 14.71 -6.48 6.44
CA PRO A 76 14.76 -5.77 5.18
C PRO A 76 14.75 -6.73 3.97
N VAL A 77 14.39 -6.18 2.79
CA VAL A 77 14.77 -6.67 1.44
C VAL A 77 15.05 -8.17 1.26
N LYS A 78 14.02 -8.96 0.93
CA LYS A 78 14.19 -10.26 0.24
C LYS A 78 13.15 -10.45 -0.88
N ALA A 79 13.33 -9.76 -1.99
CA ALA A 79 12.71 -10.17 -3.27
C ALA A 79 13.56 -9.89 -4.53
N LYS A 80 14.75 -9.28 -4.41
CA LYS A 80 15.64 -9.03 -5.58
C LYS A 80 16.73 -10.07 -5.82
N LYS A 81 16.77 -11.20 -5.10
CA LYS A 81 17.76 -12.29 -5.30
C LYS A 81 17.18 -13.56 -5.95
N ALA A 82 16.06 -13.48 -6.65
CA ALA A 82 15.55 -14.59 -7.48
C ALA A 82 16.16 -14.64 -8.89
N ALA A 83 16.77 -13.55 -9.38
CA ALA A 83 17.21 -13.44 -10.78
C ALA A 83 18.67 -13.88 -11.08
N LYS A 84 19.40 -14.52 -10.14
CA LYS A 84 20.81 -14.91 -10.38
C LYS A 84 21.18 -16.35 -10.02
N LYS A 85 20.21 -17.23 -9.74
CA LYS A 85 20.42 -18.66 -9.44
C LYS A 85 19.79 -19.61 -10.48
N ALA A 86 19.56 -19.14 -11.70
CA ALA A 86 19.06 -19.98 -12.82
C ALA A 86 20.09 -20.23 -13.94
N THR A 87 21.32 -19.70 -13.85
CA THR A 87 22.34 -19.83 -14.91
C THR A 87 23.61 -20.61 -14.52
N LYS A 88 23.62 -21.36 -13.41
CA LYS A 88 24.76 -22.23 -13.03
C LYS A 88 24.41 -23.70 -12.73
N LYS A 89 23.20 -24.16 -13.07
CA LYS A 89 22.78 -25.58 -12.89
C LYS A 89 22.40 -26.29 -14.20
N ALA A 90 22.91 -25.80 -15.34
CA ALA A 90 22.82 -26.48 -16.64
C ALA A 90 24.19 -26.73 -17.30
N ALA A 91 25.28 -26.61 -16.52
CA ALA A 91 26.61 -27.02 -16.94
C ALA A 91 27.17 -27.90 -15.82
N LYS A 92 27.30 -29.21 -16.10
CA LYS A 92 27.75 -30.31 -15.24
C LYS A 92 26.64 -31.21 -14.67
N LYS A 93 25.98 -31.95 -15.55
CA LYS A 93 25.83 -33.40 -15.40
C LYS A 93 25.56 -34.02 -16.79
N ASP A 94 26.46 -34.92 -17.15
CA ASP A 94 26.52 -35.82 -18.32
C ASP A 94 26.81 -35.18 -19.69
#